data_AF-A0A7J9IA04-F1
#
_entry.id   AF-A0A7J9IA04-F1
#
_cell.length_a   1.000
_cell.length_b   1.000
_cell.length_c   1.000
_cell.angle_alpha   90.00
_cell.angle_beta   90.00
_cell.angle_gamma   90.00
#
_symmetry.space_group_name_H-M   'P 1'
#
loop_
_entity.id
_entity.type
_entity.pdbx_description
1 polymer ?
#
loop_
_entity_poly.entity_id
_entity_poly.type
_entity_poly.pdbx_seq_one_letter_code
_entity_poly.pdbx_strand_id
1 'polypeptide(L)'
;MGAERKWFFSLLSLTFLSVLLLVLYSISPFSSPRPFPSLVQLGLPYPPAFGYYIFGGKGDKDRIFRLLLAVYHPRNRYVLHLGADATDGERYSLVVALKSVPAIRSFSNVDVIGNPDRFSYMGSSYIASTLHAAAILMKVDPGWDWFIALSALDYPLLTQDGSPWIVLSRSFLEFCIFGWDNLPRTLLMYFNNVMLSEESYFHTVICNSPELKNTTVNSDLRYMIWDNPPKMEPHFLNISDYDQMAQSGAAFARMFKEDDPVLDMVDEKILKRKRNQAAPGAWCTGRKSWWSDTCSQWGDVNVLKPGPQAKKFAETITNLLDDWNSQSNQC
;
A
#
# COMPACT_ATOMS: atom_id res chain seq x y z
N MET A 1 -23.63 -33.64 -60.69
CA MET A 1 -23.89 -33.62 -59.23
C MET A 1 -22.72 -33.10 -58.37
N GLY A 2 -21.67 -32.47 -58.92
CA GLY A 2 -20.47 -32.07 -58.14
C GLY A 2 -20.37 -30.59 -57.74
N ALA A 3 -21.14 -29.69 -58.38
CA ALA A 3 -21.05 -28.25 -58.12
C ALA A 3 -21.89 -27.83 -56.91
N GLU A 4 -23.14 -28.30 -56.78
CA GLU A 4 -24.04 -27.91 -55.70
C GLU A 4 -23.53 -28.30 -54.31
N ARG A 5 -22.82 -29.43 -54.21
CA ARG A 5 -22.24 -29.91 -52.94
C ARG A 5 -21.15 -28.96 -52.43
N LYS A 6 -20.37 -28.33 -53.32
CA LYS A 6 -19.30 -27.39 -52.93
C LYS A 6 -19.87 -26.11 -52.34
N TRP A 7 -20.91 -25.55 -52.95
CA TRP A 7 -21.58 -24.35 -52.45
C TRP A 7 -22.25 -24.60 -51.10
N PHE A 8 -22.83 -25.78 -50.90
CA PHE A 8 -23.46 -26.15 -49.63
C PHE A 8 -22.45 -26.20 -48.46
N PHE A 9 -21.26 -26.77 -48.69
CA PHE A 9 -20.20 -26.79 -47.66
C PHE A 9 -19.63 -25.40 -47.36
N SER A 10 -19.48 -24.53 -48.37
CA SER A 10 -19.02 -23.16 -48.16
C SER A 10 -20.04 -22.31 -47.38
N LEU A 11 -21.33 -22.48 -47.63
CA LEU A 11 -22.41 -21.83 -46.88
C LEU A 11 -22.47 -22.32 -45.43
N LEU A 12 -22.30 -23.62 -45.19
CA LEU A 12 -22.22 -24.19 -43.84
C LEU A 12 -20.98 -23.70 -43.08
N SER A 13 -19.82 -23.56 -43.73
CA SER A 13 -18.62 -23.07 -43.05
C SER A 13 -18.72 -21.58 -42.72
N LEU A 14 -19.31 -20.76 -43.60
CA LEU A 14 -19.51 -19.34 -43.35
C LEU A 14 -20.50 -19.08 -42.21
N THR A 15 -21.60 -19.83 -42.20
CA THR A 15 -22.61 -19.73 -41.12
C THR A 15 -22.03 -20.22 -39.79
N PHE A 16 -21.28 -21.32 -39.78
CA PHE A 16 -20.57 -21.78 -38.59
C PHE A 16 -19.56 -20.75 -38.08
N LEU A 17 -18.78 -20.13 -38.98
CA LEU A 17 -17.81 -19.10 -38.61
C LEU A 17 -18.51 -17.84 -38.07
N SER A 18 -19.65 -17.44 -38.66
CA SER A 18 -20.42 -16.28 -38.19
C SER A 18 -21.07 -16.55 -36.83
N VAL A 19 -21.60 -17.74 -36.61
CA VAL A 19 -22.17 -18.15 -35.31
C VAL A 19 -21.07 -18.27 -34.27
N LEU A 20 -19.91 -18.83 -34.62
CA LEU A 20 -18.74 -18.89 -33.73
C LEU A 20 -18.25 -17.48 -33.36
N LEU A 21 -18.18 -16.56 -34.33
CA LEU A 21 -17.82 -15.16 -34.08
C LEU A 21 -18.87 -14.45 -33.21
N LEU A 22 -20.16 -14.69 -33.42
CA LEU A 22 -21.24 -14.15 -32.57
C LEU A 22 -21.18 -14.72 -31.15
N VAL A 23 -20.89 -16.02 -31.00
CA VAL A 23 -20.71 -16.66 -29.69
C VAL A 23 -19.46 -16.12 -29.00
N LEU A 24 -18.34 -15.94 -29.71
CA LEU A 24 -17.13 -15.31 -29.18
C LEU A 24 -17.35 -13.82 -28.82
N TYR A 25 -18.18 -13.11 -29.59
CA TYR A 25 -18.59 -11.74 -29.27
C TYR A 25 -19.49 -11.70 -28.04
N SER A 26 -20.40 -12.66 -27.88
CA SER A 26 -21.29 -12.79 -26.72
C SER A 26 -20.55 -13.24 -25.45
N ILE A 27 -19.44 -13.98 -25.61
CA ILE A 27 -18.54 -14.40 -24.53
C ILE A 27 -17.43 -13.36 -24.30
N SER A 28 -17.42 -12.25 -25.05
CA SER A 28 -16.41 -11.21 -24.87
C SER A 28 -16.47 -10.68 -23.43
N PRO A 29 -15.37 -10.77 -22.65
CA PRO A 29 -15.31 -10.25 -21.28
C PRO A 29 -15.40 -8.71 -21.25
N PHE A 30 -15.43 -8.08 -22.43
CA PHE A 30 -15.54 -6.63 -22.62
C PHE A 30 -16.94 -6.07 -22.37
N SER A 31 -17.98 -6.91 -22.24
CA SER A 31 -19.36 -6.48 -21.98
C SER A 31 -19.81 -6.68 -20.54
N SER A 32 -18.90 -6.94 -19.60
CA SER A 32 -19.24 -6.81 -18.18
C SER A 32 -19.47 -5.32 -17.88
N PRO A 33 -20.65 -4.91 -17.37
CA PRO A 33 -20.82 -3.56 -16.87
C PRO A 33 -19.69 -3.28 -15.89
N ARG A 34 -18.95 -2.18 -16.07
CA ARG A 34 -18.00 -1.73 -15.05
C ARG A 34 -18.81 -1.61 -13.76
N PRO A 35 -18.50 -2.38 -12.70
CA PRO A 35 -19.18 -2.14 -11.44
C PRO A 35 -18.85 -0.70 -11.07
N PHE A 36 -19.87 0.10 -10.77
CA PHE A 36 -19.60 1.45 -10.28
C PHE A 36 -18.82 1.33 -8.97
N PRO A 37 -17.78 2.16 -8.75
CA PRO A 37 -17.09 2.16 -7.48
C PRO A 37 -18.11 2.45 -6.37
N SER A 38 -18.08 1.67 -5.30
CA SER A 38 -18.86 2.01 -4.10
C SER A 38 -18.40 3.37 -3.59
N LEU A 39 -19.33 4.19 -3.12
CA LEU A 39 -18.98 5.48 -2.54
C LEU A 39 -18.13 5.27 -1.28
N VAL A 40 -16.97 5.92 -1.23
CA VAL A 40 -16.14 5.99 -0.03
C VAL A 40 -16.68 7.13 0.85
N GLN A 41 -17.13 6.78 2.05
CA GLN A 41 -17.61 7.72 3.05
C GLN A 41 -16.50 8.00 4.05
N LEU A 42 -16.26 9.29 4.31
CA LEU A 42 -15.12 9.80 5.08
C LEU A 42 -15.59 10.51 6.35
N GLY A 43 -14.69 10.61 7.33
CA GLY A 43 -14.97 11.21 8.63
C GLY A 43 -15.88 10.35 9.51
N LEU A 44 -16.12 10.79 10.75
CA LEU A 44 -16.98 10.07 11.68
C LEU A 44 -18.43 9.98 11.15
N PRO A 45 -19.10 8.83 11.30
CA PRO A 45 -18.72 7.63 12.05
C PRO A 45 -17.95 6.55 11.25
N TYR A 46 -17.44 6.87 10.07
CA TYR A 46 -16.75 5.91 9.20
C TYR A 46 -15.31 5.66 9.63
N PRO A 47 -14.72 4.50 9.27
CA PRO A 47 -13.32 4.20 9.57
C PRO A 47 -12.35 5.22 8.96
N PRO A 48 -11.16 5.43 9.54
CA PRO A 48 -10.17 6.32 8.94
C PRO A 48 -9.71 5.80 7.56
N ALA A 49 -9.27 6.72 6.72
CA ALA A 49 -8.64 6.41 5.43
C ALA A 49 -7.14 6.72 5.48
N PHE A 50 -6.35 5.93 4.77
CA PHE A 50 -4.89 6.03 4.75
C PHE A 50 -4.37 6.61 3.44
N GLY A 51 -3.37 7.50 3.52
CA GLY A 51 -2.54 7.96 2.43
C GLY A 51 -1.21 7.18 2.43
N TYR A 52 -1.09 6.18 1.57
CA TYR A 52 0.10 5.36 1.43
C TYR A 52 1.10 5.97 0.45
N TYR A 53 2.33 6.16 0.91
CA TYR A 53 3.50 6.40 0.08
C TYR A 53 4.32 5.11 -0.01
N ILE A 54 4.30 4.44 -1.17
CA ILE A 54 5.05 3.20 -1.40
C ILE A 54 6.22 3.49 -2.34
N PHE A 55 7.46 3.31 -1.89
CA PHE A 55 8.64 3.70 -2.65
C PHE A 55 9.70 2.62 -2.76
N GLY A 56 10.52 2.71 -3.79
CA GLY A 56 11.62 1.80 -4.09
C GLY A 56 12.51 2.36 -5.19
N GLY A 57 13.65 1.73 -5.42
CA GLY A 57 14.62 2.13 -6.44
C GLY A 57 14.51 1.29 -7.71
N LYS A 58 15.61 1.24 -8.44
CA LYS A 58 15.78 0.37 -9.60
C LYS A 58 15.55 -1.10 -9.26
N GLY A 59 14.65 -1.76 -9.99
CA GLY A 59 14.34 -3.18 -9.83
C GLY A 59 13.21 -3.46 -8.83
N ASP A 60 12.73 -2.46 -8.10
CA ASP A 60 11.70 -2.66 -7.08
C ASP A 60 10.27 -2.67 -7.64
N LYS A 61 10.07 -2.57 -8.96
CA LYS A 61 8.73 -2.54 -9.58
C LYS A 61 7.83 -3.67 -9.11
N ASP A 62 8.30 -4.91 -9.16
CA ASP A 62 7.49 -6.08 -8.78
C ASP A 62 7.26 -6.15 -7.26
N ARG A 63 8.21 -5.66 -6.47
CA ARG A 63 8.08 -5.55 -5.01
C ARG A 63 7.04 -4.52 -4.60
N ILE A 64 7.10 -3.32 -5.17
CA ILE A 64 6.12 -2.25 -4.97
C ILE A 64 4.73 -2.74 -5.39
N PHE A 65 4.61 -3.40 -6.55
CA PHE A 65 3.33 -3.90 -7.02
C PHE A 65 2.76 -4.98 -6.09
N ARG A 66 3.58 -5.95 -5.67
CA ARG A 66 3.17 -7.00 -4.72
C ARG A 66 2.75 -6.40 -3.37
N LEU A 67 3.52 -5.43 -2.86
CA LEU A 67 3.26 -4.72 -1.61
C LEU A 67 1.96 -3.94 -1.69
N LEU A 68 1.76 -3.15 -2.76
CA LEU A 68 0.51 -2.42 -3.00
C LEU A 68 -0.70 -3.35 -2.93
N LEU A 69 -0.65 -4.51 -3.59
CA LEU A 69 -1.76 -5.46 -3.54
C LEU A 69 -2.00 -6.02 -2.13
N ALA A 70 -0.92 -6.25 -1.37
CA ALA A 70 -1.01 -6.68 0.03
C ALA A 70 -1.68 -5.63 0.92
N VAL A 71 -1.45 -4.34 0.64
CA VAL A 71 -2.02 -3.19 1.36
C VAL A 71 -3.19 -2.52 0.64
N TYR A 72 -3.78 -3.12 -0.40
CA TYR A 72 -4.80 -2.43 -1.19
C TYR A 72 -6.17 -2.45 -0.51
N HIS A 73 -6.79 -1.27 -0.42
CA HIS A 73 -8.17 -1.08 -0.02
C HIS A 73 -8.78 0.10 -0.79
N PRO A 74 -10.03 0.01 -1.27
CA PRO A 74 -10.67 1.08 -2.04
C PRO A 74 -10.81 2.42 -1.31
N ARG A 75 -10.85 2.41 0.03
CA ARG A 75 -10.94 3.63 0.86
C ARG A 75 -9.66 4.45 0.89
N ASN A 76 -8.53 3.82 0.67
CA ASN A 76 -7.22 4.42 0.87
C ASN A 76 -6.71 5.06 -0.41
N ARG A 77 -5.79 6.00 -0.28
CA ARG A 77 -5.10 6.65 -1.39
C ARG A 77 -3.66 6.19 -1.45
N TYR A 78 -3.15 5.96 -2.66
CA TYR A 78 -1.79 5.44 -2.85
C TYR A 78 -1.03 6.32 -3.84
N VAL A 79 0.20 6.66 -3.47
CA VAL A 79 1.21 7.23 -4.36
C VAL A 79 2.40 6.28 -4.37
N LEU A 80 2.73 5.77 -5.55
CA LEU A 80 3.87 4.90 -5.78
C LEU A 80 5.04 5.69 -6.35
N HIS A 81 6.24 5.42 -5.88
CA HIS A 81 7.44 6.12 -6.30
C HIS A 81 8.58 5.15 -6.58
N LEU A 82 8.87 4.97 -7.86
CA LEU A 82 10.15 4.41 -8.29
C LEU A 82 11.13 5.56 -8.46
N GLY A 83 12.22 5.54 -7.69
CA GLY A 83 13.23 6.59 -7.66
C GLY A 83 13.85 6.87 -9.04
N ALA A 84 14.50 8.01 -9.18
CA ALA A 84 15.09 8.43 -10.46
C ALA A 84 16.23 7.52 -10.98
N ASP A 85 16.66 6.54 -10.18
CA ASP A 85 17.56 5.45 -10.57
C ASP A 85 16.85 4.32 -11.35
N ALA A 86 15.53 4.19 -11.22
CA ALA A 86 14.69 3.32 -12.05
C ALA A 86 14.46 3.90 -13.45
N THR A 87 14.20 3.03 -14.43
CA THR A 87 13.98 3.46 -15.82
C THR A 87 12.54 3.89 -16.08
N ASP A 88 12.33 4.73 -17.10
CA ASP A 88 10.97 5.12 -17.51
C ASP A 88 10.14 3.94 -18.03
N GLY A 89 10.80 2.94 -18.64
CA GLY A 89 10.16 1.68 -19.03
C GLY A 89 9.65 0.89 -17.83
N GLU A 90 10.41 0.87 -16.73
CA GLU A 90 10.00 0.24 -15.48
C GLU A 90 8.79 0.95 -14.86
N ARG A 91 8.83 2.29 -14.76
CA ARG A 91 7.67 3.10 -14.33
C ARG A 91 6.44 2.89 -15.21
N TYR A 92 6.60 2.87 -16.53
CA TYR A 92 5.51 2.62 -17.45
C TYR A 92 4.91 1.22 -17.25
N SER A 93 5.75 0.20 -17.09
CA SER A 93 5.30 -1.17 -16.86
C SER A 93 4.55 -1.33 -15.53
N LEU A 94 4.93 -0.57 -14.48
CA LEU A 94 4.17 -0.50 -13.23
C LEU A 94 2.75 0.05 -13.49
N VAL A 95 2.63 1.17 -14.22
CA VAL A 95 1.32 1.76 -14.56
C VAL A 95 0.46 0.77 -15.37
N VAL A 96 1.05 0.00 -16.28
CA VAL A 96 0.33 -1.06 -17.02
C VAL A 96 -0.16 -2.15 -16.07
N ALA A 97 0.67 -2.59 -15.13
CA ALA A 97 0.29 -3.59 -14.13
C ALA A 97 -0.87 -3.10 -13.25
N LEU A 98 -0.85 -1.84 -12.80
CA LEU A 98 -1.95 -1.25 -12.03
C LEU A 98 -3.28 -1.27 -12.79
N LYS A 99 -3.27 -0.94 -14.08
CA LYS A 99 -4.46 -0.95 -14.94
C LYS A 99 -5.03 -2.35 -15.17
N SER A 100 -4.24 -3.40 -14.94
CA SER A 100 -4.71 -4.78 -15.04
C SER A 100 -5.56 -5.23 -13.85
N VAL A 101 -5.50 -4.50 -12.72
CA VAL A 101 -6.23 -4.83 -11.49
C VAL A 101 -7.62 -4.14 -11.54
N PRO A 102 -8.73 -4.89 -11.57
CA PRO A 102 -10.07 -4.31 -11.77
C PRO A 102 -10.46 -3.27 -10.73
N ALA A 103 -10.15 -3.52 -9.44
CA ALA A 103 -10.46 -2.59 -8.36
C ALA A 103 -9.67 -1.27 -8.50
N ILE A 104 -8.33 -1.34 -8.67
CA ILE A 104 -7.48 -0.16 -8.88
C ILE A 104 -7.97 0.67 -10.06
N ARG A 105 -8.27 0.02 -11.19
CA ARG A 105 -8.79 0.69 -12.39
C ARG A 105 -10.14 1.37 -12.16
N SER A 106 -10.98 0.83 -11.28
CA SER A 106 -12.35 1.32 -11.07
C SER A 106 -12.42 2.41 -10.01
N PHE A 107 -11.69 2.26 -8.90
CA PHE A 107 -11.61 3.26 -7.84
C PHE A 107 -10.63 4.40 -8.16
N SER A 108 -9.69 4.17 -9.09
CA SER A 108 -8.71 5.19 -9.53
C SER A 108 -7.95 5.84 -8.38
N ASN A 109 -7.67 5.06 -7.32
CA ASN A 109 -7.11 5.53 -6.06
C ASN A 109 -5.58 5.29 -5.94
N VAL A 110 -4.90 4.94 -7.04
CA VAL A 110 -3.45 4.71 -7.07
C VAL A 110 -2.81 5.54 -8.17
N ASP A 111 -1.81 6.35 -7.80
CA ASP A 111 -0.98 7.12 -8.72
C ASP A 111 0.49 6.72 -8.67
N VAL A 112 1.22 6.95 -9.75
CA VAL A 112 2.67 6.79 -9.83
C VAL A 112 3.30 8.15 -10.04
N ILE A 113 4.32 8.51 -9.26
CA ILE A 113 5.06 9.76 -9.43
C ILE A 113 5.75 9.74 -10.80
N GLY A 114 5.36 10.67 -11.67
CA GLY A 114 5.90 10.79 -13.03
C GLY A 114 7.26 11.47 -13.10
N ASN A 115 7.50 12.47 -12.25
CA ASN A 115 8.79 13.15 -12.09
C ASN A 115 9.43 12.65 -10.79
N PRO A 116 10.21 11.56 -10.84
CA PRO A 116 10.72 10.89 -9.65
C PRO A 116 11.81 11.71 -8.96
N ASP A 117 11.87 11.61 -7.65
CA ASP A 117 12.97 12.17 -6.88
C ASP A 117 14.18 11.22 -6.89
N ARG A 118 15.39 11.77 -6.74
CA ARG A 118 16.55 10.99 -6.28
C ARG A 118 16.54 10.96 -4.77
N PHE A 119 16.10 9.86 -4.18
CA PHE A 119 16.28 9.65 -2.74
C PHE A 119 17.53 8.81 -2.47
N SER A 120 18.21 9.13 -1.38
CA SER A 120 19.31 8.34 -0.81
C SER A 120 18.91 7.99 0.61
N TYR A 121 19.01 6.72 1.00
CA TYR A 121 18.67 6.24 2.34
C TYR A 121 19.29 7.10 3.46
N MET A 122 20.56 7.47 3.31
CA MET A 122 21.29 8.25 4.31
C MET A 122 21.14 9.76 4.15
N GLY A 123 20.61 10.23 3.02
CA GLY A 123 20.61 11.65 2.66
C GLY A 123 19.31 12.37 3.02
N SER A 124 19.38 13.70 3.10
CA SER A 124 18.22 14.58 3.29
C SER A 124 17.17 14.48 2.17
N SER A 125 17.57 13.97 1.00
CA SER A 125 16.65 13.70 -0.09
C SER A 125 15.59 12.64 0.24
N TYR A 126 15.82 11.80 1.26
CA TYR A 126 14.79 10.90 1.78
C TYR A 126 13.63 11.68 2.41
N ILE A 127 13.92 12.61 3.33
CA ILE A 127 12.89 13.49 3.92
C ILE A 127 12.19 14.28 2.83
N ALA A 128 12.96 14.87 1.91
CA ALA A 128 12.40 15.66 0.81
C ALA A 128 11.42 14.85 -0.03
N SER A 129 11.74 13.59 -0.34
CA SER A 129 10.87 12.68 -1.11
C SER A 129 9.62 12.30 -0.32
N THR A 130 9.74 12.03 0.99
CA THR A 130 8.58 11.76 1.87
C THR A 130 7.63 12.96 1.94
N LEU A 131 8.16 14.17 2.14
CA LEU A 131 7.36 15.41 2.17
C LEU A 131 6.75 15.73 0.79
N HIS A 132 7.48 15.47 -0.30
CA HIS A 132 6.96 15.63 -1.66
C HIS A 132 5.79 14.67 -1.93
N ALA A 133 5.91 13.40 -1.55
CA ALA A 133 4.83 12.42 -1.68
C ALA A 133 3.60 12.80 -0.82
N ALA A 134 3.81 13.24 0.41
CA ALA A 134 2.75 13.75 1.27
C ALA A 134 2.06 14.98 0.64
N ALA A 135 2.81 15.93 0.08
CA ALA A 135 2.27 17.09 -0.61
C ALA A 135 1.45 16.70 -1.86
N ILE A 136 1.91 15.72 -2.63
CA ILE A 136 1.13 15.15 -3.75
C ILE A 136 -0.17 14.56 -3.23
N LEU A 137 -0.13 13.71 -2.19
CA LEU A 137 -1.31 13.10 -1.59
C LEU A 137 -2.33 14.15 -1.13
N MET A 138 -1.89 15.22 -0.45
CA MET A 138 -2.77 16.33 -0.05
C MET A 138 -3.42 17.04 -1.22
N LYS A 139 -2.68 17.18 -2.34
CA LYS A 139 -3.16 17.85 -3.55
C LYS A 139 -4.16 16.99 -4.33
N VAL A 140 -3.93 15.68 -4.41
CA VAL A 140 -4.75 14.78 -5.25
C VAL A 140 -5.94 14.19 -4.51
N ASP A 141 -5.91 14.17 -3.17
CA ASP A 141 -7.00 13.64 -2.35
C ASP A 141 -7.04 14.26 -0.95
N PRO A 142 -8.11 15.00 -0.60
CA PRO A 142 -8.29 15.52 0.75
C PRO A 142 -8.86 14.48 1.73
N GLY A 143 -9.14 13.25 1.31
CA GLY A 143 -9.96 12.31 2.05
C GLY A 143 -9.27 11.34 3.00
N TRP A 144 -7.95 11.44 3.20
CA TRP A 144 -7.20 10.56 4.11
C TRP A 144 -6.85 11.26 5.42
N ASP A 145 -6.76 10.48 6.50
CA ASP A 145 -6.53 10.93 7.88
C ASP A 145 -5.08 10.68 8.35
N TRP A 146 -4.50 9.58 7.89
CA TRP A 146 -3.18 9.09 8.31
C TRP A 146 -2.29 8.81 7.11
N PHE A 147 -1.05 9.27 7.17
CA PHE A 147 -0.03 9.00 6.18
C PHE A 147 0.87 7.86 6.62
N ILE A 148 1.18 6.98 5.68
CA ILE A 148 1.99 5.78 5.92
C ILE A 148 3.06 5.66 4.83
N ALA A 149 4.32 5.63 5.23
CA ALA A 149 5.45 5.44 4.32
C ALA A 149 5.94 3.98 4.36
N LEU A 150 6.01 3.34 3.19
CA LEU A 150 6.46 1.98 3.00
C LEU A 150 7.53 1.91 1.91
N SER A 151 8.69 1.33 2.24
CA SER A 151 9.66 0.95 1.23
C SER A 151 9.29 -0.38 0.59
N ALA A 152 9.92 -0.70 -0.54
CA ALA A 152 9.85 -2.02 -1.17
C ALA A 152 10.34 -3.17 -0.27
N LEU A 153 11.01 -2.86 0.85
CA LEU A 153 11.51 -3.81 1.85
C LEU A 153 10.50 -4.14 2.96
N ASP A 154 9.39 -3.42 3.03
CA ASP A 154 8.35 -3.58 4.06
C ASP A 154 7.24 -4.54 3.62
N TYR A 155 6.54 -5.15 4.58
CA TYR A 155 5.38 -6.00 4.29
C TYR A 155 4.33 -6.02 5.42
N PRO A 156 3.01 -6.05 5.11
CA PRO A 156 1.94 -6.08 6.13
C PRO A 156 1.84 -7.40 6.88
N LEU A 157 1.61 -7.30 8.20
CA LEU A 157 1.32 -8.42 9.09
C LEU A 157 -0.17 -8.51 9.49
N LEU A 158 -1.02 -7.65 8.93
CA LEU A 158 -2.47 -7.74 8.99
C LEU A 158 -3.08 -7.23 7.69
N THR A 159 -4.35 -7.55 7.47
CA THR A 159 -5.16 -6.96 6.40
C THR A 159 -5.41 -5.47 6.68
N GLN A 160 -5.74 -4.69 5.65
CA GLN A 160 -5.91 -3.22 5.67
C GLN A 160 -6.95 -2.65 6.65
N ASP A 161 -7.52 -3.49 7.50
CA ASP A 161 -8.35 -3.08 8.61
C ASP A 161 -7.49 -2.62 9.83
N GLY A 162 -6.27 -2.10 9.61
CA GLY A 162 -5.39 -1.48 10.63
C GLY A 162 -4.07 -0.89 10.07
N SER A 163 -3.41 -0.04 10.88
CA SER A 163 -2.43 1.00 10.48
C SER A 163 -0.96 0.70 10.86
N PRO A 164 0.04 1.05 10.02
CA PRO A 164 1.45 1.07 10.51
C PRO A 164 2.50 2.05 9.89
N TRP A 165 3.68 2.16 10.53
CA TRP A 165 4.95 2.95 10.39
C TRP A 165 5.04 4.38 9.85
N ILE A 166 5.79 5.16 10.65
CA ILE A 166 5.60 6.60 10.84
C ILE A 166 4.17 6.97 10.44
N VAL A 167 3.24 6.57 11.30
CA VAL A 167 1.84 6.92 11.14
C VAL A 167 1.72 8.40 11.51
N LEU A 168 1.93 9.26 10.51
CA LEU A 168 1.80 10.69 10.69
C LEU A 168 0.35 11.07 10.49
N SER A 169 -0.20 11.82 11.45
CA SER A 169 -1.49 12.45 11.22
C SER A 169 -1.37 13.43 10.05
N ARG A 170 -2.44 13.55 9.28
CA ARG A 170 -2.54 14.58 8.24
C ARG A 170 -2.21 15.97 8.80
N SER A 171 -2.72 16.30 9.99
CA SER A 171 -2.48 17.60 10.63
C SER A 171 -1.01 17.87 10.92
N PHE A 172 -0.25 16.86 11.35
CA PHE A 172 1.19 17.00 11.56
C PHE A 172 1.95 17.17 10.24
N LEU A 173 1.55 16.47 9.17
CA LEU A 173 2.15 16.70 7.86
C LEU A 173 1.80 18.07 7.29
N GLU A 174 0.59 18.57 7.50
CA GLU A 174 0.20 19.93 7.13
C GLU A 174 1.12 20.93 7.85
N PHE A 175 1.44 20.68 9.12
CA PHE A 175 2.41 21.47 9.87
C PHE A 175 3.81 21.42 9.25
N CYS A 176 4.31 20.24 8.90
CA CYS A 176 5.63 20.10 8.25
C CYS A 176 5.70 20.77 6.87
N ILE A 177 4.64 20.66 6.07
CA ILE A 177 4.61 21.14 4.67
C ILE A 177 4.30 22.63 4.60
N PHE A 178 3.24 23.08 5.28
CA PHE A 178 2.82 24.48 5.25
C PHE A 178 3.62 25.34 6.21
N GLY A 179 4.24 24.75 7.25
CA GLY A 179 5.14 25.44 8.18
C GLY A 179 4.55 26.75 8.69
N TRP A 180 3.37 26.75 9.31
CA TRP A 180 2.87 28.00 9.90
C TRP A 180 3.73 28.48 11.07
N ASP A 181 4.53 27.58 11.67
CA ASP A 181 5.68 27.92 12.50
C ASP A 181 7.00 27.76 11.72
N ASN A 182 8.06 28.43 12.17
CA ASN A 182 9.37 28.37 11.52
C ASN A 182 10.13 27.06 11.78
N LEU A 183 9.83 26.35 12.87
CA LEU A 183 10.56 25.16 13.32
C LEU A 183 10.72 24.08 12.22
N PRO A 184 9.66 23.62 11.51
CA PRO A 184 9.83 22.62 10.46
C PRO A 184 10.77 23.07 9.34
N ARG A 185 10.72 24.34 8.94
CA ARG A 185 11.57 24.89 7.88
C ARG A 185 13.03 25.03 8.34
N THR A 186 13.24 25.56 9.55
CA THR A 186 14.57 25.68 10.14
C THR A 186 15.21 24.31 10.28
N LEU A 187 14.48 23.32 10.81
CA LEU A 187 14.98 21.97 10.94
C LEU A 187 15.29 21.33 9.59
N LEU A 188 14.50 21.55 8.53
CA LEU A 188 14.86 21.07 7.19
C LEU A 188 16.22 21.59 6.71
N MET A 189 16.54 22.86 7.03
CA MET A 189 17.87 23.42 6.71
C MET A 189 18.99 22.75 7.51
N TYR A 190 18.76 22.48 8.80
CA TYR A 190 19.73 21.78 9.65
C TYR A 190 19.94 20.33 9.22
N PHE A 191 18.86 19.60 8.96
CA PHE A 191 18.87 18.19 8.58
C PHE A 191 19.36 17.96 7.14
N ASN A 192 19.60 19.02 6.36
CA ASN A 192 20.10 18.88 4.99
C ASN A 192 21.47 18.18 4.89
N ASN A 193 22.32 18.32 5.93
CA ASN A 193 23.66 17.72 5.98
C ASN A 193 23.79 16.67 7.11
N VAL A 194 22.68 16.09 7.56
CA VAL A 194 22.66 15.07 8.61
C VAL A 194 22.47 13.69 7.98
N MET A 195 23.36 12.75 8.33
CA MET A 195 23.22 11.35 7.96
C MET A 195 21.99 10.75 8.63
N LEU A 196 21.21 9.96 7.90
CA LEU A 196 19.97 9.34 8.41
C LEU A 196 18.98 10.37 8.98
N SER A 197 18.93 11.54 8.33
CA SER A 197 18.12 12.67 8.78
C SER A 197 16.64 12.32 9.04
N GLU A 198 16.06 11.37 8.31
CA GLU A 198 14.67 10.92 8.50
C GLU A 198 14.42 10.31 9.88
N GLU A 199 15.42 9.62 10.46
CA GLU A 199 15.32 9.02 11.80
C GLU A 199 15.17 10.07 12.90
N SER A 200 15.46 11.33 12.62
CA SER A 200 15.50 12.40 13.63
C SER A 200 14.59 13.58 13.29
N TYR A 201 14.34 13.89 12.02
CA TYR A 201 13.60 15.08 11.61
C TYR A 201 12.19 15.13 12.18
N PHE A 202 11.36 14.13 11.90
CA PHE A 202 9.96 14.12 12.34
C PHE A 202 9.83 14.09 13.86
N HIS A 203 10.69 13.30 14.53
CA HIS A 203 10.78 13.26 15.99
C HIS A 203 11.13 14.64 16.57
N THR A 204 12.14 15.30 16.02
CA THR A 204 12.57 16.62 16.49
C THR A 204 11.48 17.66 16.28
N VAL A 205 10.81 17.65 15.12
CA VAL A 205 9.71 18.57 14.82
C VAL A 205 8.56 18.37 15.81
N ILE A 206 8.04 17.14 15.95
CA ILE A 206 6.84 16.90 16.77
C ILE A 206 7.09 17.16 18.26
N CYS A 207 8.23 16.73 18.79
CA CYS A 207 8.57 16.86 20.21
C CYS A 207 8.88 18.31 20.61
N ASN A 208 9.28 19.17 19.67
CA ASN A 208 9.55 20.58 19.93
C ASN A 208 8.41 21.51 19.48
N SER A 209 7.26 20.95 19.09
CA SER A 209 6.07 21.70 18.71
C SER A 209 5.06 21.74 19.87
N PRO A 210 4.80 22.89 20.52
CA PRO A 210 3.93 22.97 21.70
C PRO A 210 2.53 22.40 21.48
N GLU A 211 1.99 22.55 20.28
CA GLU A 211 0.64 22.08 19.90
C GLU A 211 0.58 20.57 19.61
N LEU A 212 1.71 19.92 19.33
CA LEU A 212 1.75 18.56 18.77
C LEU A 212 2.54 17.56 19.65
N LYS A 213 3.42 18.02 20.54
CA LYS A 213 4.30 17.15 21.36
C LYS A 213 3.56 16.05 22.14
N ASN A 214 2.39 16.37 22.69
CA ASN A 214 1.57 15.43 23.47
C ASN A 214 0.77 14.45 22.60
N THR A 215 0.87 14.52 21.26
CA THR A 215 0.15 13.63 20.34
C THR A 215 1.00 12.42 19.90
N THR A 216 2.16 12.23 20.53
CA THR A 216 3.13 11.19 20.19
C THR A 216 2.83 9.87 20.88
N VAL A 217 2.94 8.76 20.15
CA VAL A 217 2.96 7.40 20.71
C VAL A 217 4.32 6.79 20.37
N ASN A 218 5.05 6.32 21.38
CA ASN A 218 6.40 5.78 21.21
C ASN A 218 6.39 4.34 20.65
N SER A 219 5.85 4.19 19.44
CA SER A 219 5.90 2.95 18.69
C SER A 219 5.76 3.25 17.21
N ASP A 220 6.58 2.57 16.42
CA ASP A 220 6.53 2.65 14.97
C ASP A 220 5.60 1.57 14.38
N LEU A 221 5.20 0.56 15.16
CA LEU A 221 4.35 -0.56 14.77
C LEU A 221 4.99 -1.54 13.74
N ARG A 222 6.33 -1.59 13.59
CA ARG A 222 7.01 -2.68 12.83
C ARG A 222 7.65 -3.72 13.72
N TYR A 223 7.63 -4.95 13.22
CA TYR A 223 8.52 -6.00 13.66
C TYR A 223 9.85 -5.94 12.89
N MET A 224 10.96 -5.89 13.61
CA MET A 224 12.32 -5.93 13.07
C MET A 224 13.21 -6.76 14.02
N ILE A 225 14.13 -7.53 13.47
CA ILE A 225 15.16 -8.23 14.24
C ILE A 225 16.49 -7.52 13.99
N TRP A 226 17.18 -7.15 15.05
CA TRP A 226 18.53 -6.58 14.98
C TRP A 226 19.57 -7.64 15.32
N ASP A 227 20.63 -7.70 14.52
CA ASP A 227 21.82 -8.49 14.84
C ASP A 227 22.46 -7.97 16.15
N ASN A 228 23.26 -8.81 16.82
CA ASN A 228 24.06 -8.39 17.98
C ASN A 228 25.56 -8.62 17.69
N PRO A 229 26.38 -7.56 17.55
CA PRO A 229 26.02 -6.14 17.63
C PRO A 229 25.16 -5.67 16.44
N PRO A 230 24.37 -4.59 16.61
CA PRO A 230 23.51 -4.09 15.54
C PRO A 230 24.33 -3.63 14.34
N LYS A 231 23.86 -4.02 13.16
CA LYS A 231 24.34 -3.49 11.87
C LYS A 231 23.61 -2.20 11.53
N MET A 232 23.96 -1.62 10.38
CA MET A 232 23.30 -0.42 9.86
C MET A 232 21.84 -0.67 9.44
N GLU A 233 21.53 -1.87 8.98
CA GLU A 233 20.19 -2.30 8.61
C GLU A 233 19.81 -3.54 9.42
N PRO A 234 18.51 -3.75 9.70
CA PRO A 234 18.05 -4.92 10.43
C PRO A 234 18.24 -6.21 9.62
N HIS A 235 18.08 -7.34 10.30
CA HIS A 235 18.13 -8.67 9.69
C HIS A 235 17.08 -8.82 8.58
N PHE A 236 17.47 -9.50 7.50
CA PHE A 236 16.53 -9.92 6.46
C PHE A 236 15.70 -11.10 6.96
N LEU A 237 14.44 -10.82 7.29
CA LEU A 237 13.49 -11.81 7.80
C LEU A 237 13.29 -12.94 6.78
N ASN A 238 13.30 -14.17 7.29
CA ASN A 238 13.13 -15.38 6.49
C ASN A 238 12.15 -16.35 7.17
N ILE A 239 12.00 -17.57 6.64
CA ILE A 239 11.06 -18.58 7.17
C ILE A 239 11.29 -18.86 8.68
N SER A 240 12.54 -18.84 9.17
CA SER A 240 12.85 -19.11 10.58
C SER A 240 12.20 -18.10 11.54
N ASP A 241 11.96 -16.89 11.07
CA ASP A 241 11.50 -15.77 11.89
C ASP A 241 9.97 -15.65 11.86
N TYR A 242 9.31 -16.44 11.02
CA TYR A 242 7.89 -16.31 10.72
C TYR A 242 7.00 -16.37 11.97
N ASP A 243 7.24 -17.32 12.88
CA ASP A 243 6.36 -17.51 14.04
C ASP A 243 6.45 -16.35 15.02
N GLN A 244 7.66 -15.84 15.28
CA GLN A 244 7.86 -14.66 16.12
C GLN A 244 7.24 -13.42 15.48
N MET A 245 7.51 -13.21 14.19
CA MET A 245 6.95 -12.13 13.40
C MET A 245 5.42 -12.13 13.43
N ALA A 246 4.78 -13.28 13.17
CA ALA A 246 3.32 -13.43 13.14
C ALA A 246 2.65 -13.32 14.53
N GLN A 247 3.42 -13.41 15.61
CA GLN A 247 2.96 -13.27 16.99
C GLN A 247 3.23 -11.88 17.59
N SER A 248 4.05 -11.05 16.93
CA SER A 248 4.51 -9.76 17.45
C SER A 248 3.41 -8.75 17.77
N GLY A 249 2.22 -8.86 17.16
CA GLY A 249 1.19 -7.83 17.22
C GLY A 249 1.54 -6.56 16.44
N ALA A 250 2.71 -6.54 15.77
CA ALA A 250 3.10 -5.47 14.89
C ALA A 250 2.27 -5.51 13.60
N ALA A 251 2.24 -4.37 12.93
CA ALA A 251 1.34 -4.16 11.82
C ALA A 251 2.04 -4.16 10.45
N PHE A 252 3.35 -3.85 10.43
CA PHE A 252 4.27 -4.21 9.35
C PHE A 252 5.46 -5.02 9.89
N ALA A 253 6.27 -5.57 8.98
CA ALA A 253 7.59 -6.10 9.27
C ALA A 253 8.61 -5.61 8.26
N ARG A 254 9.89 -5.56 8.65
CA ARG A 254 11.03 -5.34 7.74
C ARG A 254 12.32 -5.98 8.26
N MET A 255 13.29 -6.31 7.40
CA MET A 255 13.26 -6.18 5.93
C MET A 255 13.16 -7.55 5.26
N PHE A 256 12.56 -7.61 4.08
CA PHE A 256 12.46 -8.83 3.29
C PHE A 256 13.35 -8.79 2.05
N LYS A 257 13.88 -9.94 1.64
CA LYS A 257 14.48 -10.06 0.31
C LYS A 257 13.37 -10.12 -0.74
N GLU A 258 13.73 -9.75 -1.96
CA GLU A 258 12.84 -9.96 -3.10
C GLU A 258 12.48 -11.45 -3.20
N ASP A 259 11.18 -11.74 -3.25
CA ASP A 259 10.66 -13.09 -3.42
C ASP A 259 11.11 -14.12 -2.39
N ASP A 260 11.45 -13.67 -1.19
CA ASP A 260 11.69 -14.58 -0.08
C ASP A 260 10.43 -15.42 0.20
N PRO A 261 10.55 -16.75 0.36
CA PRO A 261 9.42 -17.63 0.65
C PRO A 261 8.60 -17.23 1.88
N VAL A 262 9.18 -16.49 2.85
CA VAL A 262 8.42 -15.98 3.99
C VAL A 262 7.30 -15.03 3.56
N LEU A 263 7.46 -14.28 2.46
CA LEU A 263 6.42 -13.40 1.92
C LEU A 263 5.22 -14.21 1.43
N ASP A 264 5.45 -15.38 0.85
CA ASP A 264 4.37 -16.29 0.44
C ASP A 264 3.65 -16.87 1.67
N MET A 265 4.38 -17.14 2.76
CA MET A 265 3.76 -17.53 4.03
C MET A 265 2.89 -16.41 4.60
N VAL A 266 3.32 -15.15 4.54
CA VAL A 266 2.51 -14.00 4.98
C VAL A 266 1.25 -13.86 4.10
N ASP A 267 1.40 -13.92 2.78
CA ASP A 267 0.27 -13.83 1.85
C ASP A 267 -0.78 -14.92 2.11
N GLU A 268 -0.35 -16.16 2.29
CA GLU A 268 -1.25 -17.31 2.46
C GLU A 268 -1.83 -17.38 3.88
N LYS A 269 -0.98 -17.25 4.91
CA LYS A 269 -1.35 -17.55 6.28
C LYS A 269 -1.93 -16.34 7.01
N ILE A 270 -1.46 -15.14 6.71
CA ILE A 270 -1.89 -13.89 7.36
C ILE A 270 -2.94 -13.18 6.50
N LEU A 271 -2.59 -12.81 5.27
CA LEU A 271 -3.42 -11.95 4.42
C LEU A 271 -4.51 -12.71 3.66
N LYS A 272 -4.42 -14.05 3.63
CA LYS A 272 -5.36 -14.96 2.92
C LYS A 272 -5.54 -14.61 1.44
N ARG A 273 -4.46 -14.20 0.77
CA ARG A 273 -4.47 -13.76 -0.64
C ARG A 273 -3.53 -14.60 -1.50
N LYS A 274 -3.72 -14.53 -2.82
CA LYS A 274 -2.70 -14.96 -3.79
C LYS A 274 -1.78 -13.78 -4.12
N ARG A 275 -0.55 -14.09 -4.53
CA ARG A 275 0.50 -13.10 -4.81
C ARG A 275 0.08 -11.92 -5.69
N ASN A 276 -0.67 -12.17 -6.77
CA ASN A 276 -1.12 -11.15 -7.73
C ASN A 276 -2.57 -10.67 -7.49
N GLN A 277 -3.09 -10.82 -6.28
CA GLN A 277 -4.45 -10.41 -5.91
C GLN A 277 -4.42 -9.47 -4.70
N ALA A 278 -5.36 -8.53 -4.65
CA ALA A 278 -5.52 -7.69 -3.47
C ALA A 278 -5.84 -8.55 -2.23
N ALA A 279 -5.42 -8.09 -1.04
CA ALA A 279 -5.84 -8.74 0.20
C ALA A 279 -7.37 -8.68 0.34
N PRO A 280 -8.06 -9.82 0.50
CA PRO A 280 -9.51 -9.82 0.60
C PRO A 280 -9.98 -9.17 1.90
N GLY A 281 -10.93 -8.25 1.78
CA GLY A 281 -11.65 -7.64 2.91
C GLY A 281 -13.16 -7.85 2.78
N ALA A 282 -13.93 -7.26 3.70
CA ALA A 282 -15.40 -7.29 3.64
C ALA A 282 -15.96 -6.63 2.36
N TRP A 283 -15.19 -5.73 1.76
CA TRP A 283 -15.50 -5.10 0.49
C TRP A 283 -15.46 -6.06 -0.71
N CYS A 284 -14.80 -7.22 -0.64
CA CYS A 284 -14.72 -8.17 -1.76
C CYS A 284 -15.92 -9.14 -1.74
N THR A 285 -16.76 -9.08 -2.77
CA THR A 285 -18.02 -9.87 -2.86
C THR A 285 -17.99 -10.95 -3.93
N GLY A 286 -16.93 -11.04 -4.73
CA GLY A 286 -16.79 -12.03 -5.77
C GLY A 286 -16.79 -13.46 -5.23
N ARG A 287 -17.37 -14.40 -5.98
CA ARG A 287 -17.31 -15.81 -5.60
C ARG A 287 -15.89 -16.34 -5.75
N LYS A 288 -15.38 -16.99 -4.70
CA LYS A 288 -14.08 -17.65 -4.73
C LYS A 288 -14.10 -18.75 -5.80
N SER A 289 -13.35 -18.57 -6.87
CA SER A 289 -13.16 -19.57 -7.92
C SER A 289 -11.67 -19.72 -8.22
N TRP A 290 -11.29 -20.82 -8.87
CA TRP A 290 -9.91 -21.03 -9.28
C TRP A 290 -9.40 -19.91 -10.21
N TRP A 291 -10.31 -19.39 -11.04
CA TRP A 291 -10.03 -18.48 -12.15
C TRP A 291 -10.43 -17.02 -11.88
N SER A 292 -11.12 -16.75 -10.77
CA SER A 292 -11.67 -15.43 -10.46
C SER A 292 -11.12 -14.90 -9.15
N ASP A 293 -10.62 -13.66 -9.18
CA ASP A 293 -10.28 -12.91 -7.98
C ASP A 293 -11.57 -12.46 -7.26
N THR A 294 -11.67 -12.78 -5.98
CA THR A 294 -12.77 -12.38 -5.09
C THR A 294 -12.97 -10.86 -5.09
N CYS A 295 -11.88 -10.10 -5.24
CA CYS A 295 -11.89 -8.64 -5.21
C CYS A 295 -12.09 -7.99 -6.59
N SER A 296 -12.43 -8.78 -7.62
CA SER A 296 -12.89 -8.26 -8.92
C SER A 296 -14.34 -7.78 -8.90
N GLN A 297 -15.09 -8.13 -7.85
CA GLN A 297 -16.42 -7.61 -7.55
C GLN A 297 -16.39 -7.09 -6.11
N TRP A 298 -17.09 -5.98 -5.87
CA TRP A 298 -17.09 -5.34 -4.57
C TRP A 298 -18.50 -4.99 -4.09
N GLY A 299 -18.63 -4.97 -2.77
CA GLY A 299 -19.80 -4.50 -2.05
C GLY A 299 -19.53 -3.12 -1.45
N ASP A 300 -20.06 -2.91 -0.24
CA ASP A 300 -19.82 -1.68 0.51
C ASP A 300 -18.36 -1.64 1.01
N VAL A 301 -17.61 -0.66 0.52
CA VAL A 301 -16.20 -0.44 0.87
C VAL A 301 -16.02 0.21 2.24
N ASN A 302 -17.09 0.66 2.88
CA ASN A 302 -17.05 1.30 4.20
C ASN A 302 -17.12 0.27 5.35
N VAL A 303 -17.49 -0.96 5.05
CA VAL A 303 -17.54 -2.06 6.02
C VAL A 303 -16.17 -2.70 6.15
N LEU A 304 -15.63 -2.73 7.38
CA LEU A 304 -14.39 -3.42 7.72
C LEU A 304 -14.69 -4.67 8.53
N LYS A 305 -13.89 -5.73 8.38
CA LYS A 305 -14.05 -6.98 9.12
C LYS A 305 -12.69 -7.45 9.64
N PRO A 306 -12.36 -7.16 10.92
CA PRO A 306 -11.04 -7.45 11.46
C PRO A 306 -10.73 -8.94 11.40
N GLY A 307 -9.55 -9.27 10.85
CA GLY A 307 -9.00 -10.61 10.87
C GLY A 307 -8.38 -10.99 12.23
N PRO A 308 -7.86 -12.22 12.38
CA PRO A 308 -7.21 -12.66 13.62
C PRO A 308 -6.02 -11.78 14.04
N GLN A 309 -5.22 -11.32 13.08
CA GLN A 309 -4.08 -10.44 13.38
C GLN A 309 -4.51 -9.03 13.82
N ALA A 310 -5.67 -8.54 13.36
CA ALA A 310 -6.21 -7.26 13.81
C ALA A 310 -6.57 -7.28 15.32
N LYS A 311 -6.91 -8.45 15.88
CA LYS A 311 -7.15 -8.58 17.33
C LYS A 311 -5.86 -8.41 18.13
N LYS A 312 -4.77 -9.05 17.71
CA LYS A 312 -3.46 -8.90 18.35
C LYS A 312 -2.97 -7.46 18.24
N PHE A 313 -3.13 -6.86 17.06
CA PHE A 313 -2.81 -5.46 16.86
C PHE A 313 -3.63 -4.54 17.79
N ALA A 314 -4.92 -4.82 17.99
CA ALA A 314 -5.74 -4.05 18.92
C ALA A 314 -5.24 -4.16 20.38
N GLU A 315 -4.75 -5.34 20.79
CA GLU A 315 -4.10 -5.51 22.10
C GLU A 315 -2.82 -4.66 22.20
N THR A 316 -1.97 -4.67 21.17
CA THR A 316 -0.78 -3.82 21.09
C THR A 316 -1.13 -2.33 21.19
N ILE A 317 -2.14 -1.87 20.44
CA ILE A 317 -2.60 -0.47 20.50
C ILE A 317 -3.14 -0.12 21.89
N THR A 318 -3.89 -1.02 22.53
CA THR A 318 -4.43 -0.79 23.87
C THR A 318 -3.28 -0.57 24.87
N ASN A 319 -2.27 -1.43 24.86
CA ASN A 319 -1.09 -1.28 25.71
C ASN A 319 -0.34 0.03 25.47
N LEU A 320 -0.17 0.42 24.20
CA LEU A 320 0.47 1.68 23.84
C LEU A 320 -0.33 2.92 24.32
N LEU A 321 -1.66 2.85 24.29
CA LEU A 321 -2.52 3.92 24.80
C LEU A 321 -2.50 3.99 26.32
N ASP A 322 -2.42 2.85 27.02
CA ASP A 322 -2.27 2.81 28.47
C ASP A 322 -0.93 3.44 28.91
N ASP A 323 0.17 3.10 28.21
CA ASP A 323 1.48 3.72 28.43
C ASP A 323 1.44 5.22 28.13
N TRP A 324 0.78 5.64 27.05
CA TRP A 324 0.61 7.05 26.69
C TRP A 324 -0.16 7.83 27.76
N ASN A 325 -1.26 7.27 28.27
CA ASN A 325 -2.05 7.86 29.37
C ASN A 325 -1.25 8.00 30.67
N SER A 326 -0.25 7.13 30.88
CA SER A 326 0.64 7.22 32.04
C SER A 326 1.73 8.30 31.92
N GLN A 327 1.82 9.00 30.77
CA GLN A 327 2.81 10.04 30.45
C GLN A 327 4.28 9.57 30.57
N SER A 328 4.55 8.27 30.67
CA SER A 328 5.90 7.74 30.86
C SER A 328 6.77 7.82 29.60
N ASN A 329 6.15 7.95 28.42
CA ASN A 329 6.78 7.76 27.11
C ASN A 329 6.42 8.88 26.10
N GLN A 330 6.24 10.11 26.58
CA GLN A 330 5.96 11.29 25.74
C GLN A 330 7.19 12.21 25.65
N CYS A 331 7.22 13.00 24.58
CA CYS A 331 7.90 14.29 24.56
C CYS A 331 6.98 15.36 25.20
#